data_AF-A0AAQ4Q9W8-F1
#
_entry.id   AF-A0AAQ4Q9W8-F1
#
_cell.length_a   1.000
_cell.length_b   1.000
_cell.length_c   1.000
_cell.angle_alpha   90.00
_cell.angle_beta   90.00
_cell.angle_gamma   90.00
#
_symmetry.space_group_name_H-M   'P 1'
#
loop_
_entity.id
_entity.type
_entity.pdbx_description
1 polymer ?
#
loop_
_entity_poly.entity_id
_entity_poly.type
_entity_poly.pdbx_seq_one_letter_code
_entity_poly.pdbx_strand_id
1 'polypeptide(L)'
;QVFITASSSRRIIGPVLDMSSKLHHCQNSSLYLPSYMQSLINPCMVVYPPCISEADRFSLEALWSIHQMMDDDQDGGIEVEESLEFIMEDMKQQQTNKHSHLHKEDQHITIEELWRGWKSSEVHNWTQDDVLRWLKDFVELPQYERNFKDFKVNGNTLPRIAANEPSFLSGHLRVQDQRDKQKLNIKALDVVLFGPPTRPPHNYMKDLLLIVSVVMGVGGCWFASAQNKASKFHVARMIKDLESLQRAEQSLIDLQEQLAEAQEEKRNVAEEKQNLEEKMRDEIMGAQEEAYRLHELRQGAVCELSRLRYAEEELVQIRGALKQAEKDMQASSTASEALQLWLQLTHEVEVQYYNVKRHRAELQLAIAKEEAERIKKKRSSLFGTLHVAHSSSLDQVDHKILEAKNALFEVTACLRERLHRWQQIERLCGFPIIRNTGLSNLTAQLYSDSMALGFPRVPQPSWSCHSSHGSMEDLLEESASPIISQMPGN
;
A
#
# COMPACT_ATOMS: atom_id res chain seq x y z
N GLN A 1 27.03 34.31 123.29
CA GLN A 1 26.15 34.48 124.47
C GLN A 1 24.80 33.83 124.17
N VAL A 2 24.13 33.26 125.18
CA VAL A 2 22.71 32.82 125.21
C VAL A 2 22.24 31.91 124.04
N PHE A 3 22.19 30.59 124.17
CA PHE A 3 21.13 29.76 124.82
C PHE A 3 19.74 29.73 124.14
N ILE A 4 19.54 28.66 123.36
CA ILE A 4 18.41 27.69 123.40
C ILE A 4 17.03 28.21 123.85
N THR A 5 16.02 28.17 122.95
CA THR A 5 14.79 27.34 123.14
C THR A 5 13.88 27.36 121.89
N ALA A 6 13.63 26.18 121.31
CA ALA A 6 12.47 25.93 120.43
C ALA A 6 12.14 24.42 120.51
N SER A 7 10.92 24.06 120.87
CA SER A 7 10.59 22.66 121.20
C SER A 7 10.01 21.87 120.03
N SER A 8 10.73 20.82 119.64
CA SER A 8 10.24 19.46 119.36
C SER A 8 8.76 19.28 118.95
N SER A 9 8.55 18.82 117.70
CA SER A 9 7.61 17.72 117.46
C SER A 9 8.06 16.84 116.28
N ARG A 10 7.77 15.53 116.36
CA ARG A 10 8.49 14.45 115.66
C ARG A 10 7.96 14.17 114.23
N ARG A 11 8.86 14.04 113.24
CA ARG A 11 9.12 12.73 112.57
C ARG A 11 10.28 12.67 111.55
N ILE A 12 11.27 11.85 111.89
CA ILE A 12 12.07 10.89 111.09
C ILE A 12 12.11 11.04 109.56
N ILE A 13 13.24 11.54 109.06
CA ILE A 13 14.19 10.95 108.07
C ILE A 13 13.65 9.93 107.05
N GLY A 14 13.85 10.20 105.75
CA GLY A 14 13.85 9.22 104.65
C GLY A 14 14.04 9.90 103.28
N PRO A 15 14.90 9.40 102.36
CA PRO A 15 15.20 10.09 101.11
C PRO A 15 14.18 9.79 99.98
N VAL A 16 14.18 10.66 98.97
CA VAL A 16 13.38 10.52 97.74
C VAL A 16 13.87 9.33 96.92
N LEU A 17 12.95 8.42 96.57
CA LEU A 17 13.09 7.45 95.50
C LEU A 17 11.83 7.46 94.63
N ASP A 18 12.03 7.05 93.38
CA ASP A 18 11.05 7.02 92.29
C ASP A 18 9.70 6.35 92.65
N MET A 19 8.61 6.90 92.13
CA MET A 19 7.28 6.28 92.18
C MET A 19 6.43 6.56 90.92
N SER A 20 7.04 6.48 89.73
CA SER A 20 6.32 6.59 88.44
C SER A 20 5.39 5.42 88.11
N SER A 21 5.26 4.42 88.99
CA SER A 21 4.68 3.09 88.67
C SER A 21 3.36 2.75 89.38
N LYS A 22 2.54 3.75 89.76
CA LYS A 22 1.26 3.53 90.48
C LYS A 22 0.05 4.33 89.96
N LEU A 23 0.01 4.67 88.68
CA LEU A 23 -1.17 5.31 88.05
C LEU A 23 -2.03 4.38 87.16
N HIS A 24 -1.68 3.09 87.04
CA HIS A 24 -2.38 2.11 86.19
C HIS A 24 -3.47 1.26 86.91
N HIS A 25 -3.94 1.67 88.10
CA HIS A 25 -4.87 0.86 88.91
C HIS A 25 -5.97 1.68 89.62
N CYS A 26 -6.70 2.50 88.85
CA CYS A 26 -7.94 3.15 89.31
C CYS A 26 -8.94 3.46 88.17
N GLN A 27 -9.12 2.51 87.22
CA GLN A 27 -10.07 2.72 86.10
C GLN A 27 -10.80 1.44 85.65
N ASN A 28 -10.98 0.46 86.54
CA ASN A 28 -11.70 -0.78 86.25
C ASN A 28 -12.75 -1.08 87.34
N SER A 29 -13.80 -0.26 87.37
CA SER A 29 -14.93 -0.36 88.33
C SER A 29 -16.19 0.31 87.79
N SER A 30 -16.64 -0.08 86.59
CA SER A 30 -17.99 0.19 86.09
C SER A 30 -18.50 -0.98 85.25
N LEU A 31 -18.64 -2.13 85.90
CA LEU A 31 -19.36 -3.29 85.38
C LEU A 31 -20.65 -3.50 86.18
N TYR A 32 -21.68 -4.05 85.52
CA TYR A 32 -22.99 -4.42 86.07
C TYR A 32 -23.93 -3.26 86.47
N LEU A 33 -24.34 -2.48 85.47
CA LEU A 33 -25.77 -2.10 85.38
C LEU A 33 -26.55 -3.30 84.82
N PRO A 34 -27.78 -3.59 85.31
CA PRO A 34 -28.55 -4.75 84.85
C PRO A 34 -29.21 -4.48 83.49
N SER A 35 -29.34 -5.54 82.69
CA SER A 35 -29.74 -5.51 81.26
C SER A 35 -31.12 -4.90 80.95
N TYR A 36 -31.98 -4.67 81.95
CA TYR A 36 -33.25 -3.96 81.78
C TYR A 36 -33.11 -2.42 81.81
N MET A 37 -31.93 -1.87 82.09
CA MET A 37 -31.66 -0.43 81.99
C MET A 37 -31.00 -0.02 80.66
N GLN A 38 -30.39 -0.97 79.94
CA GLN A 38 -29.77 -0.72 78.62
C GLN A 38 -30.77 -0.21 77.57
N SER A 39 -32.04 -0.60 77.69
CA SER A 39 -33.13 -0.30 76.74
C SER A 39 -33.71 1.12 76.84
N LEU A 40 -33.23 1.96 77.76
CA LEU A 40 -33.70 3.33 77.97
C LEU A 40 -32.71 4.40 77.50
N ILE A 41 -31.48 4.02 77.14
CA ILE A 41 -30.50 4.92 76.52
C ILE A 41 -30.72 4.87 75.01
N ASN A 42 -31.30 5.94 74.44
CA ASN A 42 -31.43 6.09 72.99
C ASN A 42 -30.02 6.14 72.37
N PRO A 43 -29.64 5.25 71.43
CA PRO A 43 -28.30 5.23 70.81
C PRO A 43 -27.90 6.57 70.20
N CYS A 44 -28.87 7.35 69.70
CA CYS A 44 -28.63 8.70 69.19
C CYS A 44 -28.11 9.71 70.21
N MET A 45 -28.16 9.41 71.51
CA MET A 45 -27.64 10.25 72.59
C MET A 45 -26.26 9.81 73.09
N VAL A 46 -25.73 8.70 72.57
CA VAL A 46 -24.43 8.14 72.96
C VAL A 46 -23.31 8.66 72.05
N VAL A 47 -23.57 8.77 70.75
CA VAL A 47 -22.59 9.21 69.74
C VAL A 47 -22.50 10.73 69.61
N TYR A 48 -21.29 11.26 69.36
CA TYR A 48 -21.04 12.67 69.09
C TYR A 48 -20.65 12.93 67.60
N PRO A 49 -21.44 13.71 66.84
CA PRO A 49 -22.64 14.45 67.22
C PRO A 49 -23.90 13.55 67.29
N PRO A 50 -24.90 13.86 68.13
CA PRO A 50 -26.09 13.02 68.30
C PRO A 50 -26.96 12.94 67.03
N CYS A 51 -27.61 11.80 66.77
CA CYS A 51 -28.60 11.70 65.68
C CYS A 51 -29.95 12.33 66.08
N ILE A 52 -30.18 13.56 65.59
CA ILE A 52 -31.36 14.38 65.91
C ILE A 52 -32.56 14.06 64.98
N SER A 53 -32.30 13.46 63.82
CA SER A 53 -33.30 13.16 62.78
C SER A 53 -33.63 11.66 62.72
N GLU A 54 -34.86 11.30 62.34
CA GLU A 54 -35.20 9.90 62.02
C GLU A 54 -34.34 9.35 60.87
N ALA A 55 -33.98 10.20 59.90
CA ALA A 55 -33.07 9.82 58.82
C ALA A 55 -31.69 9.46 59.38
N ASP A 56 -31.12 10.34 60.22
CA ASP A 56 -29.84 10.13 60.90
C ASP A 56 -29.84 8.86 61.76
N ARG A 57 -30.96 8.50 62.40
CA ARG A 57 -31.10 7.23 63.14
C ARG A 57 -30.95 6.02 62.21
N PHE A 58 -31.66 6.00 61.07
CA PHE A 58 -31.51 4.90 60.10
C PHE A 58 -30.09 4.86 59.49
N SER A 59 -29.42 6.01 59.39
CA SER A 59 -28.02 6.09 58.96
C SER A 59 -27.05 5.53 59.99
N LEU A 60 -27.28 5.78 61.30
CA LEU A 60 -26.50 5.19 62.39
C LEU A 60 -26.73 3.68 62.49
N GLU A 61 -27.97 3.23 62.38
CA GLU A 61 -28.35 1.81 62.35
C GLU A 61 -27.67 1.06 61.18
N ALA A 62 -27.65 1.69 60.00
CA ALA A 62 -26.92 1.16 58.85
C ALA A 62 -25.40 1.18 59.03
N LEU A 63 -24.81 2.22 59.64
CA LEU A 63 -23.38 2.27 59.94
C LEU A 63 -22.96 1.27 61.01
N TRP A 64 -23.82 0.98 61.99
CA TRP A 64 -23.60 -0.09 62.95
C TRP A 64 -23.65 -1.48 62.28
N SER A 65 -24.58 -1.69 61.34
CA SER A 65 -24.59 -2.89 60.52
C SER A 65 -23.36 -3.00 59.60
N ILE A 66 -22.76 -1.89 59.16
CA ILE A 66 -21.51 -1.90 58.38
C ILE A 66 -20.32 -2.21 59.28
N HIS A 67 -20.26 -1.61 60.48
CA HIS A 67 -19.24 -1.94 61.48
C HIS A 67 -19.25 -3.44 61.81
N GLN A 68 -20.42 -4.02 62.09
CA GLN A 68 -20.57 -5.47 62.36
C GLN A 68 -20.32 -6.38 61.13
N MET A 69 -20.09 -5.81 59.93
CA MET A 69 -19.60 -6.56 58.76
C MET A 69 -18.10 -6.38 58.52
N MET A 70 -17.42 -5.54 59.30
CA MET A 70 -15.99 -5.22 59.22
C MET A 70 -15.21 -5.65 60.48
N ASP A 71 -15.91 -5.82 61.59
CA ASP A 71 -15.51 -6.23 62.94
C ASP A 71 -15.90 -7.72 63.09
N ASP A 72 -14.96 -8.63 62.79
CA ASP A 72 -15.23 -10.08 62.66
C ASP A 72 -15.20 -10.78 64.03
N ASP A 73 -14.33 -10.34 64.94
CA ASP A 73 -14.23 -10.88 66.30
C ASP A 73 -15.25 -10.27 67.29
N GLN A 74 -15.81 -9.10 66.95
CA GLN A 74 -16.87 -8.38 67.67
C GLN A 74 -16.43 -7.76 69.02
N ASP A 75 -15.17 -7.36 69.15
CA ASP A 75 -14.67 -6.57 70.30
C ASP A 75 -15.22 -5.12 70.33
N GLY A 76 -15.54 -4.56 69.15
CA GLY A 76 -16.10 -3.22 68.98
C GLY A 76 -15.15 -2.14 68.42
N GLY A 77 -13.96 -2.50 67.93
CA GLY A 77 -13.05 -1.59 67.24
C GLY A 77 -12.28 -2.22 66.08
N ILE A 78 -12.74 -1.99 64.85
CA ILE A 78 -12.21 -2.60 63.61
C ILE A 78 -10.69 -2.40 63.47
N GLU A 79 -9.91 -3.49 63.36
CA GLU A 79 -8.45 -3.46 63.19
C GLU A 79 -8.00 -3.09 61.76
N VAL A 80 -6.69 -2.85 61.59
CA VAL A 80 -6.08 -2.59 60.26
C VAL A 80 -6.22 -3.80 59.35
N GLU A 81 -5.87 -4.99 59.85
CA GLU A 81 -5.93 -6.27 59.16
C GLU A 81 -7.37 -6.64 58.71
N GLU A 82 -8.37 -6.57 59.60
CA GLU A 82 -9.77 -6.82 59.26
C GLU A 82 -10.26 -5.88 58.15
N SER A 83 -9.97 -4.58 58.30
CA SER A 83 -10.37 -3.58 57.32
C SER A 83 -9.72 -3.80 55.94
N LEU A 84 -8.51 -4.39 55.90
CA LEU A 84 -7.83 -4.75 54.66
C LEU A 84 -8.52 -5.94 53.98
N GLU A 85 -8.86 -6.97 54.76
CA GLU A 85 -9.52 -8.19 54.27
C GLU A 85 -10.90 -7.84 53.69
N PHE A 86 -11.72 -7.08 54.40
CA PHE A 86 -13.02 -6.59 53.92
C PHE A 86 -12.95 -5.74 52.64
N ILE A 87 -11.93 -4.88 52.50
CA ILE A 87 -11.70 -4.09 51.27
C ILE A 87 -11.32 -4.99 50.09
N MET A 88 -10.64 -6.11 50.34
CA MET A 88 -10.17 -7.04 49.31
C MET A 88 -11.22 -8.10 48.91
N GLU A 89 -11.92 -8.70 49.88
CA GLU A 89 -12.86 -9.81 49.71
C GLU A 89 -14.26 -9.31 49.29
N ASP A 90 -14.90 -8.47 50.10
CA ASP A 90 -16.27 -7.99 49.90
C ASP A 90 -16.35 -6.82 48.93
N MET A 91 -15.53 -5.78 49.15
CA MET A 91 -15.50 -4.61 48.25
C MET A 91 -14.76 -4.88 46.93
N LYS A 92 -13.97 -5.97 46.86
CA LYS A 92 -13.25 -6.42 45.66
C LYS A 92 -12.32 -5.37 45.08
N GLN A 93 -11.74 -4.54 45.95
CA GLN A 93 -10.97 -3.36 45.56
C GLN A 93 -9.48 -3.51 45.88
N GLN A 94 -8.69 -3.71 44.81
CA GLN A 94 -7.23 -3.88 44.86
C GLN A 94 -6.44 -2.59 45.18
N GLN A 95 -7.02 -1.62 45.89
CA GLN A 95 -6.39 -0.32 46.20
C GLN A 95 -5.99 -0.22 47.67
N THR A 96 -4.75 -0.60 47.97
CA THR A 96 -4.13 -0.49 49.31
C THR A 96 -4.11 0.93 49.87
N ASN A 97 -4.17 1.97 49.03
CA ASN A 97 -4.23 3.37 49.48
C ASN A 97 -5.53 3.77 50.20
N LYS A 98 -6.47 2.83 50.43
CA LYS A 98 -7.76 3.08 51.09
C LYS A 98 -7.77 2.76 52.59
N HIS A 99 -7.16 1.66 53.03
CA HIS A 99 -7.08 1.36 54.48
C HIS A 99 -6.36 2.47 55.25
N SER A 100 -5.35 3.11 54.65
CA SER A 100 -4.60 4.21 55.27
C SER A 100 -5.38 5.53 55.32
N HIS A 101 -6.41 5.72 54.48
CA HIS A 101 -7.35 6.84 54.62
C HIS A 101 -8.38 6.61 55.73
N LEU A 102 -8.73 5.34 55.97
CA LEU A 102 -9.67 4.91 56.99
C LEU A 102 -9.05 5.01 58.40
N HIS A 103 -7.84 4.45 58.58
CA HIS A 103 -7.14 4.39 59.88
C HIS A 103 -6.31 5.65 60.23
N LYS A 104 -5.69 6.32 59.24
CA LYS A 104 -4.87 7.54 59.41
C LYS A 104 -3.69 7.43 60.39
N GLU A 105 -3.93 7.67 61.67
CA GLU A 105 -2.94 7.66 62.77
C GLU A 105 -3.34 6.69 63.90
N ASP A 106 -4.59 6.23 63.91
CA ASP A 106 -5.17 5.31 64.89
C ASP A 106 -5.14 3.86 64.33
N GLN A 107 -5.23 2.86 65.21
CA GLN A 107 -5.07 1.42 64.84
C GLN A 107 -6.36 0.60 64.91
N HIS A 108 -7.40 1.13 65.55
CA HIS A 108 -8.69 0.49 65.75
C HIS A 108 -9.75 1.58 65.53
N ILE A 109 -10.86 1.27 64.85
CA ILE A 109 -11.90 2.26 64.53
C ILE A 109 -13.22 1.86 65.17
N THR A 110 -13.70 2.69 66.08
CA THR A 110 -14.99 2.46 66.76
C THR A 110 -16.18 2.99 65.96
N ILE A 111 -17.39 2.51 66.30
CA ILE A 111 -18.65 3.00 65.74
C ILE A 111 -18.87 4.50 65.93
N GLU A 112 -18.35 5.12 67.00
CA GLU A 112 -18.46 6.57 67.18
C GLU A 112 -17.54 7.33 66.21
N GLU A 113 -16.34 6.82 65.93
CA GLU A 113 -15.40 7.41 64.97
C GLU A 113 -15.89 7.24 63.53
N LEU A 114 -16.45 6.07 63.20
CA LEU A 114 -17.12 5.83 61.91
C LEU A 114 -18.31 6.79 61.70
N TRP A 115 -19.14 6.97 62.73
CA TRP A 115 -20.24 7.95 62.70
C TRP A 115 -19.75 9.40 62.58
N ARG A 116 -18.72 9.79 63.33
CA ARG A 116 -18.11 11.13 63.27
C ARG A 116 -17.46 11.40 61.91
N GLY A 117 -16.79 10.40 61.33
CA GLY A 117 -16.26 10.43 59.97
C GLY A 117 -17.36 10.62 58.93
N TRP A 118 -18.43 9.83 59.01
CA TRP A 118 -19.61 9.98 58.15
C TRP A 118 -20.21 11.39 58.24
N LYS A 119 -20.50 11.89 59.45
CA LYS A 119 -21.13 13.20 59.69
C LYS A 119 -20.24 14.39 59.32
N SER A 120 -18.93 14.21 59.17
CA SER A 120 -17.98 15.22 58.68
C SER A 120 -17.64 15.09 57.19
N SER A 121 -18.08 14.01 56.52
CA SER A 121 -17.87 13.80 55.09
C SER A 121 -18.64 14.80 54.22
N GLU A 122 -18.09 15.13 53.04
CA GLU A 122 -18.82 15.88 52.01
C GLU A 122 -20.08 15.11 51.53
N VAL A 123 -20.01 13.78 51.57
CA VAL A 123 -21.03 12.85 51.08
C VAL A 123 -22.33 12.94 51.89
N HIS A 124 -22.24 13.04 53.22
CA HIS A 124 -23.43 13.25 54.07
C HIS A 124 -24.25 14.47 53.61
N ASN A 125 -23.59 15.52 53.12
CA ASN A 125 -24.20 16.77 52.68
C ASN A 125 -24.61 16.77 51.20
N TRP A 126 -24.46 15.67 50.46
CA TRP A 126 -24.84 15.58 49.05
C TRP A 126 -26.34 15.82 48.82
N THR A 127 -26.65 16.68 47.85
CA THR A 127 -28.01 16.90 47.39
C THR A 127 -28.50 15.70 46.56
N GLN A 128 -29.80 15.67 46.26
CA GLN A 128 -30.36 14.69 45.32
C GLN A 128 -29.63 14.72 43.97
N ASP A 129 -29.32 15.90 43.42
CA ASP A 129 -28.65 16.00 42.13
C ASP A 129 -27.21 15.46 42.17
N ASP A 130 -26.53 15.53 43.32
CA ASP A 130 -25.19 14.96 43.51
C ASP A 130 -25.24 13.43 43.58
N VAL A 131 -26.22 12.87 44.29
CA VAL A 131 -26.49 11.41 44.28
C VAL A 131 -26.87 10.93 42.88
N LEU A 132 -27.66 11.70 42.12
CA LEU A 132 -28.02 11.34 40.75
C LEU A 132 -26.84 11.45 39.76
N ARG A 133 -25.91 12.39 39.96
CA ARG A 133 -24.63 12.42 39.23
C ARG A 133 -23.78 11.20 39.58
N TRP A 134 -23.65 10.88 40.87
CA TRP A 134 -22.90 9.71 41.34
C TRP A 134 -23.41 8.40 40.74
N LEU A 135 -24.74 8.19 40.76
CA LEU A 135 -25.41 7.02 40.18
C LEU A 135 -25.12 6.84 38.68
N LYS A 136 -24.94 7.93 37.94
CA LYS A 136 -24.60 7.93 36.50
C LYS A 136 -23.10 7.76 36.25
N ASP A 137 -22.29 8.61 36.86
CA ASP A 137 -20.88 8.79 36.52
C ASP A 137 -19.95 7.74 37.16
N PHE A 138 -20.35 7.14 38.29
CA PHE A 138 -19.48 6.26 39.10
C PHE A 138 -20.09 4.89 39.43
N VAL A 139 -21.43 4.80 39.49
CA VAL A 139 -22.15 3.52 39.60
C VAL A 139 -22.57 2.99 38.22
N GLU A 140 -22.72 3.88 37.22
CA GLU A 140 -23.12 3.56 35.85
C GLU A 140 -24.49 2.85 35.75
N LEU A 141 -25.44 3.21 36.64
CA LEU A 141 -26.80 2.64 36.68
C LEU A 141 -27.89 3.72 36.41
N PRO A 142 -27.87 4.40 35.25
CA PRO A 142 -28.83 5.46 34.93
C PRO A 142 -30.29 4.99 34.91
N GLN A 143 -30.56 3.68 34.75
CA GLN A 143 -31.93 3.14 34.74
C GLN A 143 -32.71 3.42 36.03
N TYR A 144 -32.04 3.59 37.18
CA TYR A 144 -32.70 3.88 38.46
C TYR A 144 -32.80 5.37 38.81
N GLU A 145 -32.33 6.28 37.94
CA GLU A 145 -32.39 7.74 38.17
C GLU A 145 -33.80 8.18 38.59
N ARG A 146 -34.84 7.68 37.91
CA ARG A 146 -36.23 8.05 38.18
C ARG A 146 -36.66 7.63 39.58
N ASN A 147 -36.34 6.40 39.99
CA ASN A 147 -36.66 5.90 41.33
C ASN A 147 -35.93 6.74 42.40
N PHE A 148 -34.64 7.00 42.22
CA PHE A 148 -33.86 7.85 43.13
C PHE A 148 -34.39 9.29 43.19
N LYS A 149 -34.95 9.79 42.08
CA LYS A 149 -35.60 11.09 42.01
C LYS A 149 -36.93 11.12 42.78
N ASP A 150 -37.80 10.15 42.51
CA ASP A 150 -39.14 10.04 43.09
C ASP A 150 -39.10 9.81 44.61
N PHE A 151 -38.16 8.99 45.09
CA PHE A 151 -37.98 8.67 46.51
C PHE A 151 -37.09 9.64 47.29
N LYS A 152 -36.66 10.77 46.68
CA LYS A 152 -35.89 11.84 47.34
C LYS A 152 -34.59 11.39 48.02
N VAL A 153 -33.89 10.45 47.39
CA VAL A 153 -32.59 9.93 47.84
C VAL A 153 -31.57 11.08 47.89
N ASN A 154 -30.87 11.19 49.02
CA ASN A 154 -29.84 12.22 49.30
C ASN A 154 -28.62 11.58 49.98
N GLY A 155 -27.58 12.37 50.26
CA GLY A 155 -26.36 11.91 50.92
C GLY A 155 -26.61 11.08 52.18
N ASN A 156 -27.45 11.58 53.08
CA ASN A 156 -27.82 10.91 54.33
C ASN A 156 -28.43 9.50 54.12
N THR A 157 -29.07 9.21 52.98
CA THR A 157 -29.63 7.86 52.71
C THR A 157 -28.61 6.83 52.16
N LEU A 158 -27.37 7.23 51.85
CA LEU A 158 -26.36 6.31 51.27
C LEU A 158 -25.89 5.19 52.22
N PRO A 159 -25.74 5.36 53.54
CA PRO A 159 -25.37 4.27 54.45
C PRO A 159 -26.36 3.09 54.40
N ARG A 160 -27.66 3.35 54.26
CA ARG A 160 -28.68 2.29 54.12
C ARG A 160 -28.52 1.45 52.85
N ILE A 161 -27.93 2.03 51.80
CA ILE A 161 -27.56 1.36 50.55
C ILE A 161 -26.26 0.55 50.75
N ALA A 162 -25.29 1.09 51.49
CA ALA A 162 -24.06 0.42 51.88
C ALA A 162 -24.27 -0.76 52.86
N ALA A 163 -25.31 -0.71 53.70
CA ALA A 163 -25.76 -1.81 54.56
C ALA A 163 -26.69 -2.83 53.84
N ASN A 164 -26.86 -2.72 52.52
CA ASN A 164 -27.62 -3.65 51.67
C ASN A 164 -29.10 -3.84 52.10
N GLU A 165 -29.72 -2.85 52.74
CA GLU A 165 -31.02 -3.00 53.40
C GLU A 165 -32.13 -3.43 52.39
N PRO A 166 -32.70 -4.66 52.49
CA PRO A 166 -33.53 -5.21 51.44
C PRO A 166 -34.88 -4.47 51.30
N SER A 167 -35.42 -3.96 52.40
CA SER A 167 -36.61 -3.11 52.46
C SER A 167 -36.41 -1.76 51.77
N PHE A 168 -35.20 -1.19 51.80
CA PHE A 168 -34.87 0.04 51.09
C PHE A 168 -34.58 -0.23 49.61
N LEU A 169 -33.65 -1.16 49.31
CA LEU A 169 -33.23 -1.45 47.93
C LEU A 169 -34.33 -2.05 47.05
N SER A 170 -35.03 -3.07 47.57
CA SER A 170 -36.04 -3.81 46.80
C SER A 170 -37.43 -3.19 46.94
N GLY A 171 -37.78 -2.71 48.14
CA GLY A 171 -39.09 -2.13 48.44
C GLY A 171 -39.25 -0.69 47.94
N HIS A 172 -38.33 0.20 48.34
CA HIS A 172 -38.40 1.62 47.98
C HIS A 172 -37.76 1.87 46.61
N LEU A 173 -36.46 1.60 46.45
CA LEU A 173 -35.72 1.92 45.22
C LEU A 173 -36.04 1.00 44.04
N ARG A 174 -36.81 -0.08 44.25
CA ARG A 174 -37.27 -1.06 43.24
C ARG A 174 -36.13 -1.67 42.42
N VAL A 175 -34.92 -1.75 42.96
CA VAL A 175 -33.81 -2.47 42.32
C VAL A 175 -34.07 -3.96 42.48
N GLN A 176 -34.28 -4.69 41.38
CA GLN A 176 -34.61 -6.12 41.41
C GLN A 176 -33.41 -7.02 41.07
N ASP A 177 -32.56 -6.67 40.10
CA ASP A 177 -31.37 -7.49 39.75
C ASP A 177 -30.36 -7.47 40.92
N GLN A 178 -29.93 -8.66 41.33
CA GLN A 178 -28.93 -8.85 42.38
C GLN A 178 -27.57 -8.23 42.03
N ARG A 179 -27.20 -8.18 40.74
CA ARG A 179 -25.95 -7.54 40.28
C ARG A 179 -26.00 -6.03 40.42
N ASP A 180 -27.13 -5.41 40.10
CA ASP A 180 -27.31 -3.97 40.28
C ASP A 180 -27.35 -3.61 41.78
N LYS A 181 -27.96 -4.45 42.63
CA LYS A 181 -27.85 -4.30 44.09
C LYS A 181 -26.41 -4.39 44.58
N GLN A 182 -25.67 -5.43 44.20
CA GLN A 182 -24.27 -5.60 44.61
C GLN A 182 -23.37 -4.46 44.12
N LYS A 183 -23.52 -4.03 42.86
CA LYS A 183 -22.76 -2.90 42.30
C LYS A 183 -23.07 -1.59 43.03
N LEU A 184 -24.35 -1.32 43.29
CA LEU A 184 -24.81 -0.14 44.02
C LEU A 184 -24.35 -0.16 45.48
N ASN A 185 -24.40 -1.33 46.13
CA ASN A 185 -23.98 -1.55 47.51
C ASN A 185 -22.47 -1.30 47.69
N ILE A 186 -21.62 -2.00 46.93
CA ILE A 186 -20.15 -1.83 46.98
C ILE A 186 -19.75 -0.38 46.68
N LYS A 187 -20.43 0.28 45.73
CA LYS A 187 -20.19 1.70 45.44
C LYS A 187 -20.68 2.66 46.51
N ALA A 188 -21.78 2.36 47.19
CA ALA A 188 -22.26 3.17 48.32
C ALA A 188 -21.33 3.03 49.52
N LEU A 189 -20.88 1.81 49.80
CA LEU A 189 -19.92 1.47 50.84
C LEU A 189 -18.58 2.18 50.61
N ASP A 190 -18.06 2.16 49.37
CA ASP A 190 -16.89 2.95 48.95
C ASP A 190 -17.04 4.44 49.33
N VAL A 191 -18.17 5.03 48.96
CA VAL A 191 -18.40 6.46 49.15
C VAL A 191 -18.76 6.85 50.59
N VAL A 192 -19.29 5.92 51.38
CA VAL A 192 -19.58 6.11 52.82
C VAL A 192 -18.30 5.99 53.66
N LEU A 193 -17.39 5.05 53.34
CA LEU A 193 -16.14 4.84 54.08
C LEU A 193 -15.00 5.78 53.65
N PHE A 194 -14.85 6.03 52.34
CA PHE A 194 -13.71 6.77 51.79
C PHE A 194 -14.08 8.15 51.20
N GLY A 195 -15.36 8.53 51.23
CA GLY A 195 -15.83 9.86 50.83
C GLY A 195 -16.11 10.02 49.32
N PRO A 196 -16.13 11.26 48.80
CA PRO A 196 -16.55 11.51 47.42
C PRO A 196 -15.59 10.83 46.43
N PRO A 197 -16.09 10.04 45.46
CA PRO A 197 -15.22 9.23 44.62
C PRO A 197 -14.44 10.15 43.69
N THR A 198 -13.11 10.13 43.82
CA THR A 198 -12.23 10.92 42.96
C THR A 198 -12.34 10.41 41.53
N ARG A 199 -12.76 11.28 40.60
CA ARG A 199 -12.66 10.96 39.17
C ARG A 199 -11.19 10.69 38.87
N PRO A 200 -10.82 9.56 38.23
CA PRO A 200 -9.44 9.36 37.79
C PRO A 200 -9.08 10.55 36.88
N PRO A 201 -8.02 11.31 37.18
CA PRO A 201 -7.69 12.50 36.40
C PRO A 201 -7.44 12.08 34.96
N HIS A 202 -8.10 12.77 34.01
CA HIS A 202 -8.01 12.46 32.58
C HIS A 202 -6.54 12.55 32.16
N ASN A 203 -5.91 11.38 32.00
CA ASN A 203 -4.47 11.29 31.80
C ASN A 203 -4.15 11.50 30.32
N TYR A 204 -4.27 12.76 29.87
CA TYR A 204 -4.03 13.17 28.48
C TYR A 204 -2.72 12.64 27.90
N MET A 205 -1.68 12.40 28.72
CA MET A 205 -0.43 11.76 28.29
C MET A 205 -0.60 10.28 27.94
N LYS A 206 -1.41 9.51 28.69
CA LYS A 206 -1.76 8.12 28.39
C LYS A 206 -2.63 8.05 27.13
N ASP A 207 -3.59 8.95 26.99
CA ASP A 207 -4.50 8.95 25.85
C ASP A 207 -3.79 9.41 24.56
N LEU A 208 -2.88 10.39 24.66
CA LEU A 208 -1.97 10.78 23.58
C LEU A 208 -1.06 9.63 23.18
N LEU A 209 -0.47 8.91 24.13
CA LEU A 209 0.36 7.72 23.86
C LEU A 209 -0.44 6.63 23.14
N LEU A 210 -1.70 6.41 23.55
CA LEU A 210 -2.61 5.44 22.94
C LEU A 210 -2.98 5.85 21.50
N ILE A 211 -3.32 7.12 21.26
CA ILE A 211 -3.58 7.66 19.92
C ILE A 211 -2.34 7.53 19.02
N VAL A 212 -1.15 7.89 19.51
CA VAL A 212 0.11 7.74 18.77
C VAL A 212 0.39 6.27 18.45
N SER A 213 0.16 5.35 19.40
CA SER A 213 0.30 3.90 19.17
C SER A 213 -0.65 3.40 18.08
N VAL A 214 -1.93 3.79 18.11
CA VAL A 214 -2.91 3.43 17.08
C VAL A 214 -2.54 4.00 15.71
N VAL A 215 -2.12 5.27 15.63
CA VAL A 215 -1.68 5.90 14.38
C VAL A 215 -0.43 5.22 13.81
N MET A 216 0.54 4.85 14.66
CA MET A 216 1.72 4.07 14.23
C MET A 216 1.35 2.67 13.74
N GLY A 217 0.42 1.98 14.42
CA GLY A 217 -0.08 0.67 13.99
C GLY A 217 -0.80 0.72 12.65
N VAL A 218 -1.76 1.63 12.49
CA VAL A 218 -2.51 1.82 11.24
C VAL A 218 -1.59 2.28 10.11
N GLY A 219 -0.65 3.19 10.38
CA GLY A 219 0.38 3.63 9.43
C GLY A 219 1.28 2.47 8.97
N GLY A 220 1.71 1.61 9.89
CA GLY A 220 2.48 0.40 9.60
C GLY A 220 1.69 -0.60 8.73
N CYS A 221 0.44 -0.90 9.09
CA CYS A 221 -0.44 -1.78 8.31
C CYS A 221 -0.74 -1.23 6.91
N TRP A 222 -0.93 0.09 6.78
CA TRP A 222 -1.11 0.76 5.49
C TRP A 222 0.18 0.71 4.64
N PHE A 223 1.33 1.02 5.23
CA PHE A 223 2.63 1.00 4.55
C PHE A 223 3.01 -0.43 4.09
N ALA A 224 2.80 -1.44 4.93
CA ALA A 224 2.96 -2.84 4.57
C ALA A 224 1.99 -3.26 3.44
N SER A 225 0.74 -2.79 3.47
CA SER A 225 -0.23 -3.04 2.39
C SER A 225 0.14 -2.33 1.08
N ALA A 226 0.74 -1.14 1.15
CA ALA A 226 1.24 -0.41 -0.01
C ALA A 226 2.47 -1.12 -0.61
N GLN A 227 3.44 -1.54 0.22
CA GLN A 227 4.56 -2.37 -0.24
C GLN A 227 4.09 -3.71 -0.82
N ASN A 228 3.08 -4.38 -0.23
CA ASN A 228 2.51 -5.63 -0.75
C ASN A 228 1.77 -5.45 -2.10
N LYS A 229 1.32 -4.23 -2.43
CA LYS A 229 0.83 -3.91 -3.78
C LYS A 229 1.99 -3.66 -4.76
N ALA A 230 3.06 -2.98 -4.32
CA ALA A 230 4.25 -2.73 -5.14
C ALA A 230 5.09 -3.99 -5.41
N SER A 231 5.24 -4.88 -4.42
CA SER A 231 6.01 -6.11 -4.52
C SER A 231 5.39 -7.08 -5.54
N LYS A 232 4.06 -7.15 -5.62
CA LYS A 232 3.35 -7.95 -6.64
C LYS A 232 3.70 -7.51 -8.07
N PHE A 233 3.97 -6.23 -8.31
CA PHE A 233 4.46 -5.75 -9.61
C PHE A 233 5.89 -6.23 -9.90
N HIS A 234 6.79 -6.19 -8.90
CA HIS A 234 8.13 -6.74 -9.02
C HIS A 234 8.16 -8.27 -9.20
N VAL A 235 7.31 -9.00 -8.49
CA VAL A 235 7.17 -10.47 -8.61
C VAL A 235 6.58 -10.84 -9.97
N ALA A 236 5.54 -10.15 -10.45
CA ALA A 236 5.00 -10.37 -11.79
C ALA A 236 6.05 -10.09 -12.88
N ARG A 237 6.94 -9.11 -12.67
CA ARG A 237 8.09 -8.87 -13.55
C ARG A 237 9.12 -9.98 -13.48
N MET A 238 9.53 -10.42 -12.28
CA MET A 238 10.46 -11.56 -12.11
C MET A 238 9.93 -12.85 -12.75
N ILE A 239 8.63 -13.16 -12.62
CA ILE A 239 8.02 -14.34 -13.25
C ILE A 239 8.12 -14.22 -14.78
N LYS A 240 7.80 -13.05 -15.34
CA LYS A 240 7.90 -12.82 -16.79
C LYS A 240 9.34 -12.85 -17.31
N ASP A 241 10.29 -12.33 -16.54
CA ASP A 241 11.72 -12.38 -16.86
C ASP A 241 12.23 -13.85 -16.77
N LEU A 242 11.74 -14.65 -15.81
CA LEU A 242 12.04 -16.09 -15.68
C LEU A 242 11.41 -16.94 -16.81
N GLU A 243 10.17 -16.67 -17.20
CA GLU A 243 9.56 -17.25 -18.41
C GLU A 243 10.35 -16.90 -19.68
N SER A 244 11.00 -15.73 -19.73
CA SER A 244 11.85 -15.34 -20.86
C SER A 244 13.19 -16.11 -20.86
N LEU A 245 13.78 -16.33 -19.69
CA LEU A 245 14.98 -17.13 -19.51
C LEU A 245 14.73 -18.62 -19.83
N GLN A 246 13.65 -19.20 -19.32
CA GLN A 246 13.28 -20.60 -19.60
C GLN A 246 12.99 -20.82 -21.10
N ARG A 247 12.42 -19.82 -21.79
CA ARG A 247 12.23 -19.86 -23.26
C ARG A 247 13.55 -19.74 -24.02
N ALA A 248 14.52 -18.97 -23.51
CA ALA A 248 15.85 -18.89 -24.08
C ALA A 248 16.65 -20.20 -23.87
N GLU A 249 16.54 -20.80 -22.69
CA GLU A 249 17.09 -22.13 -22.36
C GLU A 249 16.52 -23.20 -23.29
N GLN A 250 15.20 -23.24 -23.49
CA GLN A 250 14.57 -24.17 -24.43
C GLN A 250 15.07 -23.96 -25.88
N SER A 251 15.29 -22.71 -26.31
CA SER A 251 15.85 -22.42 -27.64
C SER A 251 17.33 -22.76 -27.78
N LEU A 252 18.10 -22.80 -26.68
CA LEU A 252 19.48 -23.29 -26.69
C LEU A 252 19.54 -24.81 -26.80
N ILE A 253 18.58 -25.52 -26.21
CA ILE A 253 18.43 -26.98 -26.36
C ILE A 253 18.06 -27.32 -27.80
N ASP A 254 17.04 -26.64 -28.37
CA ASP A 254 16.62 -26.79 -29.77
C ASP A 254 17.78 -26.51 -30.77
N LEU A 255 18.58 -25.46 -30.52
CA LEU A 255 19.78 -25.18 -31.33
C LEU A 255 20.91 -26.21 -31.12
N GLN A 256 21.02 -26.84 -29.96
CA GLN A 256 21.98 -27.93 -29.73
C GLN A 256 21.53 -29.23 -30.41
N GLU A 257 20.23 -29.51 -30.43
CA GLU A 257 19.61 -30.64 -31.12
C GLU A 257 19.77 -30.51 -32.64
N GLN A 258 19.43 -29.34 -33.22
CA GLN A 258 19.65 -29.03 -34.64
C GLN A 258 21.13 -29.05 -35.04
N LEU A 259 22.05 -28.66 -34.14
CA LEU A 259 23.49 -28.78 -34.39
C LEU A 259 23.97 -30.23 -34.36
N ALA A 260 23.43 -31.07 -33.47
CA ALA A 260 23.74 -32.49 -33.41
C ALA A 260 23.21 -33.22 -34.65
N GLU A 261 21.96 -32.98 -35.04
CA GLU A 261 21.33 -33.51 -36.26
C GLU A 261 22.12 -33.09 -37.51
N ALA A 262 22.48 -31.81 -37.64
CA ALA A 262 23.32 -31.33 -38.74
C ALA A 262 24.74 -31.93 -38.72
N GLN A 263 25.32 -32.24 -37.55
CA GLN A 263 26.60 -32.96 -37.47
C GLN A 263 26.47 -34.43 -37.86
N GLU A 264 25.36 -35.08 -37.52
CA GLU A 264 25.06 -36.46 -37.90
C GLU A 264 24.76 -36.58 -39.40
N GLU A 265 24.00 -35.64 -40.00
CA GLU A 265 23.86 -35.53 -41.46
C GLU A 265 25.23 -35.34 -42.14
N LYS A 266 26.08 -34.43 -41.64
CA LYS A 266 27.42 -34.23 -42.21
C LYS A 266 28.30 -35.47 -42.09
N ARG A 267 28.09 -36.30 -41.07
CA ARG A 267 28.78 -37.57 -40.90
C ARG A 267 28.25 -38.63 -41.87
N ASN A 268 26.94 -38.81 -41.94
CA ASN A 268 26.30 -39.76 -42.86
C ASN A 268 26.64 -39.43 -44.32
N VAL A 269 26.55 -38.16 -44.72
CA VAL A 269 26.97 -37.69 -46.06
C VAL A 269 28.47 -37.87 -46.31
N ALA A 270 29.33 -37.83 -45.27
CA ALA A 270 30.76 -38.11 -45.41
C ALA A 270 31.04 -39.61 -45.57
N GLU A 271 30.35 -40.47 -44.81
CA GLU A 271 30.47 -41.94 -44.89
C GLU A 271 29.87 -42.47 -46.21
N GLU A 272 28.71 -41.95 -46.65
CA GLU A 272 28.15 -42.20 -47.99
C GLU A 272 29.08 -41.72 -49.10
N LYS A 273 29.66 -40.51 -48.97
CA LYS A 273 30.63 -40.01 -49.95
C LYS A 273 31.86 -40.91 -50.03
N GLN A 274 32.41 -41.38 -48.90
CA GLN A 274 33.56 -42.27 -48.91
C GLN A 274 33.24 -43.61 -49.58
N ASN A 275 32.10 -44.22 -49.26
CA ASN A 275 31.59 -45.44 -49.89
C ASN A 275 31.40 -45.26 -51.41
N LEU A 276 30.84 -44.12 -51.84
CA LEU A 276 30.65 -43.80 -53.25
C LEU A 276 31.99 -43.51 -53.97
N GLU A 277 32.95 -42.87 -53.31
CA GLU A 277 34.29 -42.58 -53.86
C GLU A 277 35.17 -43.85 -53.93
N GLU A 278 35.00 -44.79 -53.01
CA GLU A 278 35.62 -46.12 -53.02
C GLU A 278 35.00 -46.99 -54.13
N LYS A 279 33.68 -47.06 -54.22
CA LYS A 279 32.98 -47.74 -55.31
C LYS A 279 33.34 -47.17 -56.69
N MET A 280 33.44 -45.85 -56.81
CA MET A 280 33.88 -45.22 -58.06
C MET A 280 35.37 -45.49 -58.35
N ARG A 281 36.22 -45.66 -57.32
CA ARG A 281 37.60 -46.14 -57.51
C ARG A 281 37.64 -47.58 -57.99
N ASP A 282 36.81 -48.48 -57.48
CA ASP A 282 36.72 -49.87 -57.97
C ASP A 282 36.19 -49.94 -59.41
N GLU A 283 35.17 -49.16 -59.77
CA GLU A 283 34.68 -49.05 -61.15
C GLU A 283 35.75 -48.46 -62.09
N ILE A 284 36.54 -47.49 -61.63
CA ILE A 284 37.70 -46.95 -62.37
C ILE A 284 38.83 -47.99 -62.50
N MET A 285 39.14 -48.75 -61.44
CA MET A 285 40.16 -49.81 -61.50
C MET A 285 39.74 -50.94 -62.44
N GLY A 286 38.48 -51.38 -62.40
CA GLY A 286 37.94 -52.35 -63.36
C GLY A 286 38.03 -51.85 -64.81
N ALA A 287 37.65 -50.59 -65.05
CA ALA A 287 37.79 -49.97 -66.37
C ALA A 287 39.26 -49.79 -66.80
N GLN A 288 40.19 -49.56 -65.87
CA GLN A 288 41.63 -49.47 -66.14
C GLN A 288 42.26 -50.84 -66.40
N GLU A 289 41.86 -51.89 -65.68
CA GLU A 289 42.27 -53.28 -65.91
C GLU A 289 41.83 -53.73 -67.31
N GLU A 290 40.57 -53.49 -67.70
CA GLU A 290 40.07 -53.75 -69.05
C GLU A 290 40.78 -52.89 -70.11
N ALA A 291 40.99 -51.59 -69.85
CA ALA A 291 41.71 -50.71 -70.77
C ALA A 291 43.19 -51.12 -70.95
N TYR A 292 43.86 -51.59 -69.91
CA TYR A 292 45.23 -52.09 -69.96
C TYR A 292 45.32 -53.39 -70.78
N ARG A 293 44.37 -54.30 -70.55
CA ARG A 293 44.19 -55.55 -71.33
C ARG A 293 43.87 -55.29 -72.82
N LEU A 294 43.18 -54.18 -73.12
CA LEU A 294 42.98 -53.66 -74.49
C LEU A 294 44.18 -52.88 -75.05
N HIS A 295 45.06 -52.35 -74.19
CA HIS A 295 46.28 -51.64 -74.58
C HIS A 295 47.40 -52.61 -74.96
N GLU A 296 47.54 -53.73 -74.26
CA GLU A 296 48.51 -54.79 -74.59
C GLU A 296 48.26 -55.32 -76.01
N LEU A 297 47.00 -55.51 -76.39
CA LEU A 297 46.57 -55.87 -77.75
C LEU A 297 46.77 -54.76 -78.81
N ARG A 298 47.13 -53.54 -78.42
CA ARG A 298 47.35 -52.38 -79.31
C ARG A 298 48.81 -51.96 -79.47
N GLN A 299 49.77 -52.63 -78.83
CA GLN A 299 51.19 -52.26 -78.90
C GLN A 299 51.86 -52.57 -80.27
N GLY A 300 51.07 -52.77 -81.33
CA GLY A 300 51.51 -53.23 -82.66
C GLY A 300 51.19 -52.32 -83.85
N ALA A 301 50.72 -51.07 -83.65
CA ALA A 301 50.50 -50.13 -84.76
C ALA A 301 50.58 -48.65 -84.35
N VAL A 302 51.53 -47.90 -84.96
CA VAL A 302 51.50 -46.47 -85.35
C VAL A 302 51.03 -45.45 -84.27
N CYS A 303 51.87 -44.56 -83.73
CA CYS A 303 52.38 -43.30 -84.34
C CYS A 303 51.28 -42.26 -84.67
N GLU A 304 51.66 -41.11 -85.25
CA GLU A 304 50.82 -39.93 -85.57
C GLU A 304 50.37 -39.03 -84.40
N LEU A 305 51.28 -38.14 -83.99
CA LEU A 305 51.11 -37.06 -83.02
C LEU A 305 50.40 -35.82 -83.63
N SER A 306 49.42 -36.02 -84.52
CA SER A 306 49.07 -35.04 -85.58
C SER A 306 47.62 -34.53 -85.60
N ARG A 307 46.79 -34.80 -84.58
CA ARG A 307 45.36 -34.39 -84.59
C ARG A 307 44.78 -33.67 -83.36
N LEU A 308 45.61 -33.01 -82.56
CA LEU A 308 45.16 -32.20 -81.40
C LEU A 308 45.52 -30.69 -81.46
N ARG A 309 46.26 -30.23 -82.47
CA ARG A 309 46.69 -28.82 -82.57
C ARG A 309 45.64 -27.84 -83.15
N TYR A 310 44.45 -28.35 -83.51
CA TYR A 310 43.38 -27.59 -84.18
C TYR A 310 42.15 -27.35 -83.28
N ALA A 311 42.16 -27.87 -82.03
CA ALA A 311 41.07 -27.66 -81.07
C ALA A 311 41.31 -26.43 -80.15
N GLU A 312 42.52 -25.87 -80.15
CA GLU A 312 42.94 -24.79 -79.24
C GLU A 312 42.46 -23.40 -79.71
N GLU A 313 42.25 -23.22 -81.02
CA GLU A 313 41.88 -21.93 -81.62
C GLU A 313 40.40 -21.54 -81.39
N GLU A 314 39.49 -22.52 -81.23
CA GLU A 314 38.06 -22.30 -80.98
C GLU A 314 37.78 -21.54 -79.68
N LEU A 315 38.62 -21.72 -78.64
CA LEU A 315 38.43 -21.10 -77.32
C LEU A 315 38.64 -19.57 -77.31
N VAL A 316 39.19 -19.01 -78.39
CA VAL A 316 39.37 -17.55 -78.52
C VAL A 316 38.03 -16.85 -78.83
N GLN A 317 37.13 -17.48 -79.59
CA GLN A 317 35.89 -16.83 -80.04
C GLN A 317 34.86 -16.67 -78.91
N ILE A 318 34.72 -17.70 -78.05
CA ILE A 318 33.76 -17.70 -76.92
C ILE A 318 34.06 -16.56 -75.92
N ARG A 319 35.34 -16.21 -75.73
CA ARG A 319 35.77 -15.07 -74.89
C ARG A 319 35.34 -13.71 -75.45
N GLY A 320 35.12 -13.59 -76.76
CA GLY A 320 34.57 -12.39 -77.38
C GLY A 320 33.09 -12.19 -77.06
N ALA A 321 32.29 -13.25 -77.20
CA ALA A 321 30.84 -13.20 -76.98
C ALA A 321 30.48 -12.85 -75.52
N LEU A 322 31.15 -13.46 -74.54
CA LEU A 322 30.91 -13.20 -73.12
C LEU A 322 31.12 -11.71 -72.75
N LYS A 323 32.11 -11.07 -73.37
CA LYS A 323 32.49 -9.67 -73.12
C LYS A 323 31.57 -8.64 -73.81
N GLN A 324 30.72 -9.08 -74.72
CA GLN A 324 29.64 -8.25 -75.29
C GLN A 324 28.40 -8.31 -74.40
N ALA A 325 28.00 -9.48 -73.91
CA ALA A 325 26.92 -9.62 -72.94
C ALA A 325 27.17 -8.81 -71.64
N GLU A 326 28.43 -8.72 -71.20
CA GLU A 326 28.87 -7.86 -70.08
C GLU A 326 28.57 -6.37 -70.32
N LYS A 327 28.68 -5.87 -71.57
CA LYS A 327 28.33 -4.49 -71.93
C LYS A 327 26.82 -4.29 -72.03
N ASP A 328 26.12 -5.22 -72.65
CA ASP A 328 24.67 -5.09 -72.87
C ASP A 328 23.90 -5.16 -71.53
N MET A 329 24.46 -5.86 -70.53
CA MET A 329 23.99 -5.82 -69.14
C MET A 329 24.25 -4.47 -68.42
N GLN A 330 25.21 -3.66 -68.86
CA GLN A 330 25.44 -2.33 -68.28
C GLN A 330 24.42 -1.29 -68.77
N ALA A 331 23.73 -1.54 -69.90
CA ALA A 331 22.71 -0.64 -70.42
C ALA A 331 21.50 -0.48 -69.47
N SER A 332 21.19 -1.49 -68.64
CA SER A 332 20.14 -1.42 -67.62
C SER A 332 20.56 -0.69 -66.33
N SER A 333 21.83 -0.30 -66.19
CA SER A 333 22.35 0.42 -65.01
C SER A 333 21.76 1.84 -64.85
N THR A 334 21.34 2.46 -65.95
CA THR A 334 20.71 3.81 -65.98
C THR A 334 19.42 3.90 -65.15
N ALA A 335 18.71 2.79 -64.99
CA ALA A 335 17.52 2.72 -64.13
C ALA A 335 17.85 2.93 -62.63
N SER A 336 19.09 2.64 -62.21
CA SER A 336 19.55 2.80 -60.83
C SER A 336 19.71 4.28 -60.45
N GLU A 337 20.32 5.07 -61.35
CA GLU A 337 20.56 6.51 -61.14
C GLU A 337 19.24 7.30 -61.10
N ALA A 338 18.31 7.00 -62.02
CA ALA A 338 16.98 7.59 -62.03
C ALA A 338 16.21 7.25 -60.74
N LEU A 339 16.24 6.00 -60.29
CA LEU A 339 15.62 5.58 -59.03
C LEU A 339 16.23 6.30 -57.82
N GLN A 340 17.56 6.48 -57.80
CA GLN A 340 18.25 7.21 -56.74
C GLN A 340 17.76 8.65 -56.61
N LEU A 341 17.65 9.39 -57.73
CA LEU A 341 17.18 10.77 -57.72
C LEU A 341 15.72 10.89 -57.23
N TRP A 342 14.82 10.00 -57.69
CA TRP A 342 13.42 10.01 -57.23
C TRP A 342 13.27 9.64 -55.74
N LEU A 343 14.08 8.69 -55.23
CA LEU A 343 14.09 8.36 -53.80
C LEU A 343 14.66 9.50 -52.95
N GLN A 344 15.72 10.19 -53.42
CA GLN A 344 16.26 11.38 -52.76
C GLN A 344 15.24 12.52 -52.69
N LEU A 345 14.53 12.79 -53.78
CA LEU A 345 13.44 13.77 -53.81
C LEU A 345 12.32 13.40 -52.82
N THR A 346 11.92 12.12 -52.80
CA THR A 346 10.85 11.62 -51.93
C THR A 346 11.22 11.73 -50.44
N HIS A 347 12.45 11.36 -50.07
CA HIS A 347 12.99 11.53 -48.73
C HIS A 347 12.92 13.00 -48.29
N GLU A 348 13.36 13.93 -49.14
CA GLU A 348 13.41 15.35 -48.79
C GLU A 348 12.01 15.99 -48.68
N VAL A 349 11.06 15.62 -49.54
CA VAL A 349 9.64 16.02 -49.38
C VAL A 349 9.06 15.51 -48.04
N GLU A 350 9.38 14.28 -47.64
CA GLU A 350 8.98 13.74 -46.33
C GLU A 350 9.68 14.46 -45.15
N VAL A 351 10.93 14.89 -45.33
CA VAL A 351 11.64 15.74 -44.37
C VAL A 351 10.93 17.08 -44.17
N GLN A 352 10.49 17.74 -45.25
CA GLN A 352 9.74 18.99 -45.16
C GLN A 352 8.38 18.80 -44.46
N TYR A 353 7.61 17.76 -44.82
CA TYR A 353 6.31 17.48 -44.17
C TYR A 353 6.45 17.22 -42.66
N TYR A 354 7.45 16.43 -42.26
CA TYR A 354 7.79 16.21 -40.86
C TYR A 354 8.19 17.50 -40.14
N ASN A 355 9.02 18.35 -40.76
CA ASN A 355 9.46 19.61 -40.15
C ASN A 355 8.26 20.52 -39.85
N VAL A 356 7.28 20.57 -40.76
CA VAL A 356 6.00 21.26 -40.54
C VAL A 356 5.19 20.62 -39.41
N LYS A 357 5.08 19.28 -39.35
CA LYS A 357 4.35 18.60 -38.25
C LYS A 357 5.03 18.84 -36.89
N ARG A 358 6.35 18.76 -36.81
CA ARG A 358 7.15 19.08 -35.61
C ARG A 358 6.87 20.51 -35.15
N HIS A 359 6.98 21.49 -36.06
CA HIS A 359 6.81 22.89 -35.69
C HIS A 359 5.40 23.22 -35.18
N ARG A 360 4.37 22.56 -35.73
CA ARG A 360 2.99 22.65 -35.21
C ARG A 360 2.86 22.10 -33.78
N ALA A 361 3.49 20.97 -33.48
CA ALA A 361 3.49 20.39 -32.13
C ALA A 361 4.29 21.24 -31.12
N GLU A 362 5.41 21.83 -31.54
CA GLU A 362 6.19 22.79 -30.75
C GLU A 362 5.37 24.05 -30.41
N LEU A 363 4.62 24.58 -31.38
CA LEU A 363 3.72 25.73 -31.18
C LEU A 363 2.55 25.39 -30.25
N GLN A 364 1.91 24.23 -30.41
CA GLN A 364 0.84 23.77 -29.54
C GLN A 364 1.32 23.61 -28.08
N LEU A 365 2.55 23.10 -27.88
CA LEU A 365 3.19 23.04 -26.57
C LEU A 365 3.46 24.43 -25.99
N ALA A 366 3.89 25.40 -26.79
CA ALA A 366 4.14 26.76 -26.34
C ALA A 366 2.85 27.44 -25.84
N ILE A 367 1.76 27.33 -26.61
CA ILE A 367 0.44 27.86 -26.24
C ILE A 367 -0.07 27.20 -24.96
N ALA A 368 -0.01 25.87 -24.85
CA ALA A 368 -0.44 25.15 -23.65
C ALA A 368 0.37 25.54 -22.39
N LYS A 369 1.68 25.77 -22.54
CA LYS A 369 2.53 26.28 -21.45
C LYS A 369 2.17 27.70 -21.02
N GLU A 370 1.87 28.60 -21.96
CA GLU A 370 1.50 29.97 -21.64
C GLU A 370 0.15 30.02 -20.89
N GLU A 371 -0.85 29.27 -21.35
CA GLU A 371 -2.15 29.20 -20.66
C GLU A 371 -2.03 28.62 -19.24
N ALA A 372 -1.19 27.60 -19.04
CA ALA A 372 -0.90 27.02 -17.73
C ALA A 372 -0.20 28.02 -16.79
N GLU A 373 0.86 28.71 -17.26
CA GLU A 373 1.53 29.76 -16.48
C GLU A 373 0.58 30.95 -16.19
N ARG A 374 -0.38 31.24 -17.07
CA ARG A 374 -1.41 32.26 -16.82
C ARG A 374 -2.37 31.86 -15.69
N ILE A 375 -2.78 30.59 -15.60
CA ILE A 375 -3.57 30.09 -14.46
C ILE A 375 -2.73 30.12 -13.16
N LYS A 376 -1.48 29.66 -13.22
CA LYS A 376 -0.54 29.67 -12.10
C LYS A 376 -0.30 31.07 -11.54
N LYS A 377 -0.04 32.07 -12.40
CA LYS A 377 0.12 33.49 -12.03
C LYS A 377 -1.16 34.09 -11.41
N LYS A 378 -2.35 33.69 -11.87
CA LYS A 378 -3.63 34.08 -11.25
C LYS A 378 -3.80 33.48 -9.85
N ARG A 379 -3.38 32.23 -9.64
CA ARG A 379 -3.41 31.56 -8.32
C ARG A 379 -2.36 32.10 -7.34
N SER A 380 -1.24 32.64 -7.82
CA SER A 380 -0.17 33.20 -6.98
C SER A 380 -0.29 34.71 -6.70
N SER A 381 -1.40 35.35 -7.09
CA SER A 381 -1.64 36.77 -6.82
C SER A 381 -2.51 36.95 -5.57
N LEU A 382 -2.26 38.01 -4.79
CA LEU A 382 -2.79 38.20 -3.42
C LEU A 382 -4.31 38.43 -3.30
N PHE A 383 -5.06 38.37 -4.42
CA PHE A 383 -6.53 38.40 -4.45
C PHE A 383 -7.18 37.04 -4.80
N GLY A 384 -6.41 35.94 -4.73
CA GLY A 384 -6.78 34.62 -5.26
C GLY A 384 -7.98 33.87 -4.64
N THR A 385 -8.70 34.45 -3.67
CA THR A 385 -9.76 33.77 -2.90
C THR A 385 -11.16 33.87 -3.52
N LEU A 386 -11.45 34.85 -4.39
CA LEU A 386 -12.83 35.14 -4.85
C LEU A 386 -13.21 34.53 -6.21
N HIS A 387 -12.29 33.85 -6.91
CA HIS A 387 -12.52 33.38 -8.30
C HIS A 387 -12.09 31.93 -8.56
N VAL A 388 -12.39 31.04 -7.60
CA VAL A 388 -12.27 29.57 -7.74
C VAL A 388 -13.62 28.96 -8.18
N ALA A 389 -14.33 29.63 -9.10
CA ALA A 389 -15.73 29.34 -9.48
C ALA A 389 -15.93 28.92 -10.96
N HIS A 390 -14.85 28.81 -11.75
CA HIS A 390 -14.91 28.38 -13.15
C HIS A 390 -13.98 27.18 -13.40
N SER A 391 -14.38 26.00 -12.90
CA SER A 391 -13.67 24.72 -13.08
C SER A 391 -13.31 24.43 -14.53
N SER A 392 -14.26 24.65 -15.45
CA SER A 392 -14.11 24.44 -16.90
C SER A 392 -12.88 25.13 -17.53
N SER A 393 -12.37 26.20 -16.92
CA SER A 393 -11.18 26.91 -17.40
C SER A 393 -9.85 26.21 -17.07
N LEU A 394 -9.84 25.31 -16.09
CA LEU A 394 -8.70 24.44 -15.78
C LEU A 394 -8.74 23.18 -16.66
N ASP A 395 -9.90 22.53 -16.72
CA ASP A 395 -10.11 21.29 -17.48
C ASP A 395 -9.77 21.49 -18.97
N GLN A 396 -10.11 22.66 -19.53
CA GLN A 396 -9.76 23.04 -20.91
C GLN A 396 -8.24 23.19 -21.13
N VAL A 397 -7.49 23.66 -20.13
CA VAL A 397 -6.03 23.80 -20.23
C VAL A 397 -5.34 22.45 -20.06
N ASP A 398 -5.79 21.62 -19.12
CA ASP A 398 -5.27 20.25 -18.96
C ASP A 398 -5.54 19.39 -20.22
N HIS A 399 -6.68 19.58 -20.90
CA HIS A 399 -6.94 18.95 -22.19
C HIS A 399 -5.93 19.39 -23.27
N LYS A 400 -5.70 20.71 -23.44
CA LYS A 400 -4.67 21.23 -24.38
C LYS A 400 -3.26 20.73 -24.06
N ILE A 401 -2.92 20.57 -22.79
CA ILE A 401 -1.63 19.99 -22.35
C ILE A 401 -1.53 18.51 -22.77
N LEU A 402 -2.63 17.76 -22.68
CA LEU A 402 -2.67 16.35 -23.11
C LEU A 402 -2.55 16.23 -24.64
N GLU A 403 -3.29 17.05 -25.40
CA GLU A 403 -3.17 17.10 -26.87
C GLU A 403 -1.74 17.45 -27.30
N ALA A 404 -1.13 18.48 -26.72
CA ALA A 404 0.24 18.90 -27.03
C ALA A 404 1.27 17.78 -26.73
N LYS A 405 1.09 17.02 -25.64
CA LYS A 405 1.91 15.85 -25.33
C LYS A 405 1.75 14.73 -26.37
N ASN A 406 0.51 14.45 -26.79
CA ASN A 406 0.22 13.43 -27.80
C ASN A 406 0.84 13.81 -29.16
N ALA A 407 0.70 15.07 -29.59
CA ALA A 407 1.31 15.58 -30.82
C ALA A 407 2.85 15.43 -30.84
N LEU A 408 3.51 15.68 -29.71
CA LEU A 408 4.97 15.50 -29.57
C LEU A 408 5.37 14.01 -29.54
N PHE A 409 4.54 13.14 -28.98
CA PHE A 409 4.76 11.70 -29.02
C PHE A 409 4.63 11.16 -30.45
N GLU A 410 3.61 11.59 -31.21
CA GLU A 410 3.45 11.27 -32.63
C GLU A 410 4.64 11.72 -33.48
N VAL A 411 5.12 12.95 -33.27
CA VAL A 411 6.32 13.47 -33.97
C VAL A 411 7.55 12.63 -33.62
N THR A 412 7.71 12.23 -32.35
CA THR A 412 8.81 11.35 -31.91
C THR A 412 8.72 9.95 -32.55
N ALA A 413 7.52 9.38 -32.66
CA ALA A 413 7.29 8.08 -33.30
C ALA A 413 7.56 8.14 -34.80
N CYS A 414 7.03 9.17 -35.48
CA CYS A 414 7.24 9.43 -36.91
C CYS A 414 8.73 9.62 -37.24
N LEU A 415 9.50 10.32 -36.41
CA LEU A 415 10.95 10.47 -36.59
C LEU A 415 11.67 9.11 -36.58
N ARG A 416 11.33 8.23 -35.63
CA ARG A 416 11.95 6.90 -35.48
C ARG A 416 11.60 5.98 -36.65
N GLU A 417 10.33 5.94 -37.02
CA GLU A 417 9.84 5.16 -38.17
C GLU A 417 10.56 5.58 -39.45
N ARG A 418 10.54 6.89 -39.76
CA ARG A 418 11.17 7.43 -40.97
C ARG A 418 12.67 7.13 -41.03
N LEU A 419 13.41 7.37 -39.95
CA LEU A 419 14.85 7.10 -39.91
C LEU A 419 15.16 5.61 -40.16
N HIS A 420 14.38 4.70 -39.55
CA HIS A 420 14.54 3.26 -39.75
C HIS A 420 14.20 2.84 -41.19
N ARG A 421 13.06 3.31 -41.73
CA ARG A 421 12.61 3.02 -43.10
C ARG A 421 13.62 3.49 -44.13
N TRP A 422 14.09 4.74 -44.08
CA TRP A 422 15.05 5.23 -45.06
C TRP A 422 16.43 4.56 -44.93
N GLN A 423 16.89 4.23 -43.72
CA GLN A 423 18.11 3.44 -43.55
C GLN A 423 17.99 2.03 -44.16
N GLN A 424 16.81 1.40 -44.07
CA GLN A 424 16.56 0.10 -44.71
C GLN A 424 16.41 0.23 -46.24
N ILE A 425 15.84 1.31 -46.75
CA ILE A 425 15.78 1.59 -48.20
C ILE A 425 17.20 1.81 -48.75
N GLU A 426 18.04 2.64 -48.12
CA GLU A 426 19.46 2.79 -48.51
C GLU A 426 20.20 1.44 -48.54
N ARG A 427 19.97 0.59 -47.53
CA ARG A 427 20.58 -0.76 -47.46
C ARG A 427 20.12 -1.67 -48.61
N LEU A 428 18.85 -1.61 -49.00
CA LEU A 428 18.29 -2.44 -50.06
C LEU A 428 18.63 -1.93 -51.47
N CYS A 429 18.76 -0.61 -51.64
CA CYS A 429 19.11 0.01 -52.92
C CYS A 429 20.63 0.09 -53.18
N GLY A 430 21.46 0.05 -52.13
CA GLY A 430 22.93 0.06 -52.26
C GLY A 430 23.56 1.44 -52.54
N PHE A 431 22.75 2.51 -52.56
CA PHE A 431 23.19 3.88 -52.83
C PHE A 431 22.69 4.88 -51.77
N PRO A 432 23.37 6.03 -51.56
CA PRO A 432 22.96 7.02 -50.57
C PRO A 432 21.71 7.79 -50.99
N ILE A 433 20.81 8.04 -50.03
CA ILE A 433 19.53 8.73 -50.19
C ILE A 433 19.36 9.85 -49.14
N ILE A 434 19.69 9.56 -47.89
CA ILE A 434 19.57 10.48 -46.75
C ILE A 434 20.63 11.61 -46.87
N ARG A 435 21.79 11.28 -47.44
CA ARG A 435 22.85 12.24 -47.78
C ARG A 435 22.73 12.64 -49.25
N ASN A 436 21.95 13.69 -49.51
CA ASN A 436 21.68 14.24 -50.84
C ASN A 436 22.00 15.74 -50.94
N THR A 437 21.77 16.34 -52.11
CA THR A 437 22.11 17.73 -52.44
C THR A 437 21.03 18.76 -52.10
N GLY A 438 19.92 18.35 -51.47
CA GLY A 438 18.81 19.20 -51.05
C GLY A 438 17.74 19.41 -52.12
N LEU A 439 16.52 19.73 -51.67
CA LEU A 439 15.28 19.72 -52.47
C LEU A 439 15.39 20.48 -53.79
N SER A 440 15.96 21.68 -53.76
CA SER A 440 16.07 22.57 -54.92
C SER A 440 17.00 22.02 -56.01
N ASN A 441 18.09 21.33 -55.63
CA ASN A 441 19.05 20.78 -56.58
C ASN A 441 18.50 19.49 -57.23
N LEU A 442 17.89 18.62 -56.42
CA LEU A 442 17.20 17.41 -56.90
C LEU A 442 16.04 17.74 -57.85
N THR A 443 15.26 18.78 -57.52
CA THR A 443 14.20 19.29 -58.39
C THR A 443 14.79 19.84 -59.70
N ALA A 444 15.86 20.63 -59.63
CA ALA A 444 16.50 21.18 -60.83
C ALA A 444 17.02 20.09 -61.79
N GLN A 445 17.59 18.99 -61.27
CA GLN A 445 18.06 17.87 -62.07
C GLN A 445 16.89 17.12 -62.74
N LEU A 446 15.97 16.58 -61.93
CA LEU A 446 14.86 15.73 -62.43
C LEU A 446 13.95 16.43 -63.46
N TYR A 447 13.69 17.74 -63.29
CA TYR A 447 12.86 18.50 -64.22
C TYR A 447 13.64 19.10 -65.41
N SER A 448 14.98 19.04 -65.42
CA SER A 448 15.77 19.42 -66.61
C SER A 448 15.88 18.29 -67.62
N ASP A 449 16.17 17.05 -67.18
CA ASP A 449 16.35 15.92 -68.09
C ASP A 449 15.06 15.55 -68.84
N SER A 450 13.90 15.78 -68.22
CA SER A 450 12.58 15.60 -68.85
C SER A 450 12.34 16.52 -70.07
N MET A 451 13.18 17.53 -70.32
CA MET A 451 13.12 18.40 -71.50
C MET A 451 14.04 17.96 -72.66
N ALA A 452 14.92 16.97 -72.45
CA ALA A 452 16.00 16.64 -73.39
C ALA A 452 15.71 15.45 -74.33
N LEU A 453 14.81 14.52 -73.95
CA LEU A 453 14.64 13.25 -74.64
C LEU A 453 13.47 13.25 -75.64
N GLY A 454 13.73 13.75 -76.86
CA GLY A 454 12.87 13.50 -78.02
C GLY A 454 13.10 12.09 -78.60
N PHE A 455 12.05 11.27 -78.67
CA PHE A 455 12.12 9.88 -79.19
C PHE A 455 12.43 9.79 -80.70
N PRO A 456 13.40 8.95 -81.11
CA PRO A 456 13.44 8.31 -82.42
C PRO A 456 12.60 7.02 -82.43
N ARG A 457 12.01 6.67 -83.58
CA ARG A 457 11.20 5.43 -83.74
C ARG A 457 12.05 4.22 -84.18
N VAL A 458 11.53 3.04 -83.81
CA VAL A 458 11.98 1.67 -84.12
C VAL A 458 12.07 1.41 -85.64
N PRO A 459 12.86 0.41 -86.08
CA PRO A 459 12.22 -0.68 -86.84
C PRO A 459 12.68 -2.09 -86.41
N GLN A 460 11.74 -3.05 -86.53
CA GLN A 460 11.95 -4.49 -86.35
C GLN A 460 11.87 -5.19 -87.72
N PRO A 461 12.49 -6.37 -87.88
CA PRO A 461 11.77 -7.50 -88.49
C PRO A 461 12.02 -8.83 -87.73
N SER A 462 11.13 -9.82 -87.58
CA SER A 462 9.84 -10.23 -88.19
C SER A 462 9.91 -11.37 -89.24
N TRP A 463 9.67 -12.61 -88.80
CA TRP A 463 9.17 -13.76 -89.57
C TRP A 463 8.20 -14.51 -88.61
N SER A 464 6.89 -14.61 -88.89
CA SER A 464 6.21 -15.59 -89.78
C SER A 464 6.33 -17.02 -89.25
N CYS A 465 5.37 -17.67 -88.55
CA CYS A 465 3.88 -17.84 -88.68
C CYS A 465 3.45 -19.10 -89.47
N HIS A 466 2.23 -19.60 -89.17
CA HIS A 466 1.59 -20.86 -89.64
C HIS A 466 2.08 -22.14 -88.93
N SER A 467 1.26 -23.14 -88.52
CA SER A 467 -0.21 -23.31 -88.44
C SER A 467 -0.49 -24.55 -87.51
N SER A 468 -1.69 -24.96 -87.03
CA SER A 468 -3.12 -24.64 -87.26
C SER A 468 -3.95 -24.91 -85.97
N HIS A 469 -5.29 -24.72 -86.01
CA HIS A 469 -6.29 -24.95 -84.93
C HIS A 469 -6.17 -24.00 -83.71
N GLY A 470 -7.21 -23.29 -83.24
CA GLY A 470 -8.62 -23.21 -83.64
C GLY A 470 -9.52 -24.26 -82.98
N SER A 471 -10.67 -23.93 -82.36
CA SER A 471 -11.37 -22.63 -82.20
C SER A 471 -12.37 -22.72 -81.02
N MET A 472 -12.93 -21.58 -80.57
CA MET A 472 -13.77 -21.39 -79.35
C MET A 472 -12.99 -21.65 -78.04
N GLU A 473 -13.22 -20.99 -76.91
CA GLU A 473 -13.90 -19.73 -76.49
C GLU A 473 -13.03 -19.21 -75.29
N ASP A 474 -12.96 -17.95 -74.90
CA ASP A 474 -14.06 -16.99 -74.76
C ASP A 474 -13.59 -15.51 -74.76
N LEU A 475 -14.57 -14.63 -74.94
CA LEU A 475 -14.62 -13.17 -74.81
C LEU A 475 -13.44 -12.38 -74.18
N LEU A 476 -12.89 -11.48 -74.99
CA LEU A 476 -12.62 -10.10 -74.57
C LEU A 476 -13.86 -9.23 -74.85
N GLU A 477 -13.99 -8.13 -74.09
CA GLU A 477 -14.59 -6.86 -74.50
C GLU A 477 -16.10 -6.77 -74.87
N GLU A 478 -16.87 -6.12 -74.00
CA GLU A 478 -17.92 -5.17 -74.39
C GLU A 478 -18.11 -4.11 -73.26
N SER A 479 -18.19 -2.80 -73.49
CA SER A 479 -17.74 -1.96 -74.62
C SER A 479 -17.43 -0.55 -74.13
N ALA A 480 -16.77 0.26 -74.96
CA ALA A 480 -16.90 1.71 -74.90
C ALA A 480 -17.99 2.19 -75.87
N SER A 481 -18.91 3.02 -75.42
CA SER A 481 -19.84 3.77 -76.30
C SER A 481 -20.31 5.07 -75.63
N PRO A 482 -20.08 6.24 -76.24
CA PRO A 482 -20.49 7.54 -75.69
C PRO A 482 -21.88 7.97 -76.17
N ILE A 483 -22.70 8.57 -75.30
CA ILE A 483 -23.88 9.35 -75.68
C ILE A 483 -24.08 10.57 -74.77
N ILE A 484 -24.59 11.63 -75.37
CA ILE A 484 -24.75 13.00 -74.87
C ILE A 484 -25.89 13.12 -73.85
N SER A 485 -25.71 13.88 -72.75
CA SER A 485 -26.68 14.93 -72.35
C SER A 485 -26.18 15.93 -71.29
N GLN A 486 -26.26 17.21 -71.66
CA GLN A 486 -26.63 18.43 -70.90
C GLN A 486 -26.13 18.74 -69.46
N MET A 487 -25.71 20.00 -69.31
CA MET A 487 -25.65 20.84 -68.09
C MET A 487 -27.07 21.28 -67.62
N PRO A 488 -27.30 22.06 -66.53
CA PRO A 488 -26.38 22.64 -65.54
C PRO A 488 -26.76 22.48 -64.04
N GLY A 489 -25.78 22.80 -63.18
CA GLY A 489 -25.88 23.60 -61.93
C GLY A 489 -27.06 23.48 -60.95
N ASN A 490 -26.71 23.25 -59.68
CA ASN A 490 -26.88 24.24 -58.60
C ASN A 490 -25.83 24.04 -57.50
#